data_AF-A0A7K1AAF7-F1
#
_entry.id   AF-A0A7K1AAF7-F1
#
_cell.length_a   1.000
_cell.length_b   1.000
_cell.length_c   1.000
_cell.angle_alpha   90.00
_cell.angle_beta   90.00
_cell.angle_gamma   90.00
#
_symmetry.space_group_name_H-M   'P 1'
#
loop_
_entity.id
_entity.type
_entity.pdbx_description
1 polymer ?
#
loop_
_entity_poly.entity_id
_entity_poly.type
_entity_poly.pdbx_seq_one_letter_code
_entity_poly.pdbx_strand_id
1 'polypeptide(L)' 'MTDALPHIYSGKVRDIYDAGDDRLLMVTSDRLSAFDVVMAESIPEKGRVLTAMSAFWFEKFQGVAGSHL' A
#
# COMPACT_ATOMS: atom_id res chain seq x y z
N MET A 1 13.95 -19.83 4.13
CA MET A 1 12.64 -19.44 4.67
C MET A 1 12.79 -17.97 5.00
N THR A 2 12.25 -17.08 4.18
CA THR A 2 12.22 -15.66 4.54
C THR A 2 11.24 -15.52 5.69
N ASP A 3 11.73 -15.13 6.87
CA ASP A 3 10.85 -14.84 7.98
C ASP A 3 9.83 -13.77 7.56
N ALA A 4 8.55 -14.05 7.81
CA ALA A 4 7.48 -13.12 7.48
C ALA A 4 7.58 -11.90 8.40
N LEU A 5 7.51 -10.70 7.84
CA LEU A 5 7.49 -9.46 8.61
C LEU A 5 6.24 -9.41 9.52
N PRO A 6 6.33 -8.85 10.75
CA PRO A 6 5.17 -8.71 11.62
C PRO A 6 4.05 -7.91 10.94
N HIS A 7 2.85 -8.49 10.87
CA HIS A 7 1.67 -7.78 10.38
C HIS A 7 1.15 -6.82 11.45
N ILE A 8 0.90 -5.56 11.06
CA ILE A 8 0.40 -4.52 11.96
C ILE A 8 -1.09 -4.30 11.73
N TYR A 9 -1.50 -4.11 10.47
CA TYR A 9 -2.85 -3.68 10.15
C TYR A 9 -3.24 -4.01 8.70
N SER A 10 -4.52 -4.37 8.52
CA SER A 10 -5.14 -4.52 7.20
C SER A 10 -6.28 -3.52 7.05
N GLY A 11 -6.09 -2.56 6.15
CA GLY A 11 -7.15 -1.68 5.70
C GLY A 11 -7.92 -2.28 4.51
N LYS A 12 -8.92 -1.52 4.02
CA LYS A 12 -9.73 -1.89 2.85
C LYS A 12 -8.86 -2.30 1.64
N VAL A 13 -7.75 -1.60 1.43
CA VAL A 13 -6.89 -1.79 0.24
C VAL A 13 -5.43 -2.14 0.57
N ARG A 14 -4.88 -1.70 1.71
CA ARG A 14 -3.46 -1.87 2.04
C ARG A 14 -3.26 -2.71 3.29
N ASP A 15 -2.25 -3.56 3.25
CA ASP A 15 -1.71 -4.27 4.41
C ASP A 15 -0.41 -3.58 4.83
N ILE A 16 -0.21 -3.41 6.14
CA ILE A 16 0.93 -2.74 6.74
C ILE A 16 1.70 -3.76 7.57
N TYR A 17 3.00 -3.84 7.35
CA TYR A 17 3.92 -4.70 8.08
C TYR A 17 5.03 -3.87 8.71
N ASP A 18 5.53 -4.33 9.85
CA ASP A 18 6.71 -3.77 10.50
C ASP A 18 7.97 -4.21 9.74
N ALA A 19 8.72 -3.25 9.22
CA ALA A 19 9.98 -3.53 8.52
C ALA A 19 11.21 -3.28 9.41
N GLY A 20 11.02 -2.95 10.69
CA GLY A 20 12.08 -2.53 11.60
C GLY A 20 12.58 -1.11 11.33
N ASP A 21 13.47 -0.62 12.19
CA ASP A 21 14.14 0.68 12.04
C ASP A 21 13.20 1.88 11.80
N ASP A 22 12.05 1.90 12.47
CA ASP A 22 10.99 2.91 12.30
C ASP A 22 10.45 2.99 10.85
N ARG A 23 10.47 1.86 10.13
CA ARG A 23 9.97 1.73 8.75
C ARG A 23 8.79 0.78 8.67
N LEU A 24 7.91 1.09 7.74
CA LEU A 24 6.74 0.28 7.42
C LEU A 24 6.84 -0.24 6.00
N LEU A 25 6.49 -1.52 5.81
CA LEU A 25 6.18 -2.03 4.48
C LEU A 25 4.68 -1.91 4.23
N MET A 26 4.32 -1.09 3.25
CA MET A 26 2.94 -0.93 2.80
C MET A 26 2.69 -1.73 1.52
N VAL A 27 1.87 -2.77 1.59
CA VAL A 27 1.50 -3.62 0.45
C VAL A 27 0.11 -3.22 -0.05
N THR A 28 0.00 -2.71 -1.27
CA THR A 28 -1.29 -2.37 -1.89
C THR A 28 -1.87 -3.60 -2.58
N SER A 29 -3.03 -4.06 -2.13
CA SER A 29 -3.72 -5.22 -2.69
C SER A 29 -4.62 -4.86 -3.89
N ASP A 30 -5.11 -5.92 -4.53
CA ASP A 30 -6.12 -5.85 -5.59
C ASP A 30 -7.57 -5.73 -5.05
N ARG A 31 -7.74 -5.69 -3.72
CA ARG A 31 -9.05 -5.50 -3.07
C ARG A 31 -9.66 -4.17 -3.47
N LEU A 32 -10.95 -4.19 -3.77
CA LEU A 32 -11.76 -3.02 -4.11
C LEU A 32 -12.81 -2.81 -3.02
N SER A 33 -13.11 -1.56 -2.70
CA SER A 33 -14.23 -1.21 -1.83
C SER A 33 -15.02 -0.03 -2.39
N ALA A 34 -16.33 -0.05 -2.24
CA ALA A 34 -17.22 1.06 -2.52
C ALA A 34 -18.41 1.03 -1.55
N PHE A 35 -18.99 2.19 -1.24
CA PHE A 35 -20.12 2.31 -0.28
C PHE A 35 -19.84 1.59 1.05
N ASP A 36 -18.62 1.76 1.57
CA ASP A 36 -18.10 1.12 2.80
C ASP A 36 -18.06 -0.42 2.83
N VAL A 37 -18.28 -1.08 1.69
CA VAL A 37 -18.20 -2.54 1.56
C VAL A 37 -16.96 -2.92 0.75
N VAL A 38 -16.20 -3.91 1.25
CA VAL A 38 -15.14 -4.57 0.47
C VAL A 38 -15.79 -5.62 -0.44
N MET A 39 -15.50 -5.55 -1.73
CA MET A 39 -16.09 -6.41 -2.75
C MET A 39 -15.48 -7.82 -2.67
N ALA A 40 -16.28 -8.84 -3.03
CA ALA A 40 -15.83 -10.23 -3.06
C ALA A 40 -14.81 -10.49 -4.19
N GLU A 41 -15.00 -9.83 -5.34
CA GLU A 41 -14.08 -9.92 -6.48
C GLU A 41 -13.06 -8.77 -6.45
N SER A 42 -11.79 -9.12 -6.67
CA SER A 42 -10.70 -8.17 -6.81
C SER A 42 -10.56 -7.68 -8.25
N ILE A 43 -9.87 -6.55 -8.45
CA ILE A 43 -9.41 -6.13 -9.79
C ILE A 43 -7.94 -6.55 -9.94
N PRO A 44 -7.62 -7.55 -10.79
CA PRO A 44 -6.25 -7.99 -10.98
C PRO A 44 -5.32 -6.84 -11.36
N GLU A 45 -4.11 -6.84 -10.80
CA GLU A 45 -3.04 -5.86 -11.04
C GLU A 45 -3.31 -4.43 -10.55
N LYS A 46 -4.46 -4.17 -9.94
CA LYS A 46 -4.80 -2.84 -9.40
C LYS A 46 -3.77 -2.36 -8.40
N GLY A 47 -3.35 -3.21 -7.47
CA GLY A 47 -2.37 -2.89 -6.44
C GLY A 47 -1.04 -2.45 -7.02
N ARG A 48 -0.60 -3.11 -8.11
CA ARG A 48 0.62 -2.76 -8.85
C ARG A 48 0.52 -1.37 -9.47
N VAL A 49 -0.59 -1.09 -10.18
CA VAL A 49 -0.83 0.22 -10.81
C VAL A 49 -0.91 1.34 -9.78
N LEU A 50 -1.65 1.13 -8.68
CA LEU A 50 -1.80 2.13 -7.62
C LEU A 50 -0.49 2.43 -6.90
N THR A 51 0.37 1.42 -6.72
CA THR A 51 1.70 1.58 -6.13
C THR A 51 2.60 2.41 -7.06
N ALA A 52 2.65 2.07 -8.35
CA ALA A 52 3.43 2.83 -9.34
C ALA A 52 2.95 4.29 -9.48
N MET A 53 1.63 4.51 -9.47
CA MET A 53 1.06 5.86 -9.53
C MET A 53 1.40 6.67 -8.28
N SER A 54 1.39 6.05 -7.10
CA SER A 54 1.80 6.72 -5.85
C SER A 54 3.28 7.12 -5.91
N ALA A 55 4.16 6.20 -6.32
CA ALA A 55 5.59 6.47 -6.50
C ALA A 55 5.85 7.64 -7.47
N PHE A 56 5.17 7.64 -8.63
CA PHE A 56 5.24 8.74 -9.60
C PHE A 56 4.89 10.09 -8.98
N TRP A 57 3.78 10.18 -8.24
CA TRP A 57 3.37 11.44 -7.64
C TRP A 57 4.27 11.88 -6.49
N PHE A 58 4.77 10.93 -5.69
CA PHE A 58 5.76 11.26 -4.67
C PHE A 58 7.02 11.87 -5.28
N GLU A 59 7.56 11.27 -6.34
CA GLU A 59 8.68 11.82 -7.10
C GLU A 59 8.35 13.21 -7.67
N LYS A 60 7.18 13.37 -8.29
CA LYS A 60 6.77 14.62 -8.92
C LYS A 60 6.66 15.79 -7.93
N PHE A 61 6.29 15.52 -6.68
CA PHE A 61 6.03 16.53 -5.65
C PHE A 61 7.13 16.64 -4.58
N GLN A 62 8.29 15.99 -4.73
CA GLN A 62 9.39 16.05 -3.75
C GLN A 62 9.85 17.48 -3.41
N GLY A 63 9.78 18.41 -4.37
CA GLY A 63 10.12 19.82 -4.16
C GLY A 63 9.01 20.68 -3.56
N VAL A 64 7.82 20.11 -3.32
CA VAL A 64 6.64 20.83 -2.82
C VAL A 64 6.35 20.46 -1.37
N ALA A 65 6.43 19.18 -1.02
CA ALA A 65 6.23 18.69 0.34
C ALA A 65 7.01 17.40 0.58
N GLY A 66 7.45 17.19 1.82
CA GLY A 66 8.02 15.91 2.24
C GLY A 66 7.01 14.77 2.13
N SER A 67 7.49 13.58 1.81
CA SER A 67 6.69 12.35 1.79
C SER A 67 7.23 11.34 2.81
N HIS A 68 6.51 10.24 3.01
CA HIS A 68 6.94 9.15 3.87
C HIS A 68 7.73 8.06 3.13
N LEU A 69 8.03 8.27 1.83
CA LEU A 69 8.99 7.45 1.09
C LEU A 69 10.43 7.87 1.39
#